data_AF-A0A060WUZ6-F1
#
_entry.id   AF-A0A060WUZ6-F1
#
_cell.length_a   1.000
_cell.length_b   1.000
_cell.length_c   1.000
_cell.angle_alpha   90.00
_cell.angle_beta   90.00
_cell.angle_gamma   90.00
#
_symmetry.space_group_name_H-M   'P 1'
#
loop_
_entity.id
_entity.type
_entity.pdbx_description
1 polymer ?
#
loop_
_entity_poly.entity_id
_entity_poly.type
_entity_poly.pdbx_seq_one_letter_code
_entity_poly.pdbx_strand_id
1 'polypeptide(L)'
;MENVDRVGLDWDLIYVGRKRLQVKQPERWVEGVSNLVHPDYSYWTLGYALSLQGAKRLLGARALGKMLPVDEYLPVMFNKHPREEYMAQFEQRDLLAFSVEPLLLFPTHYTGEPGYFSDTETSTIWDDEATTTDWDRQNTQRSSKQDGQGRPMPPGIAKEGGGVPSPSSASNQRDEL
;
A
#
# COMPACT_ATOMS: atom_id res chain seq x y z
N MET A 1 17.37 12.28 -2.20
CA MET A 1 18.13 11.63 -1.11
C MET A 1 18.86 12.62 -0.22
N GLU A 2 19.06 13.86 -0.66
CA GLU A 2 19.77 14.92 0.10
C GLU A 2 19.39 15.05 1.58
N ASN A 3 18.11 14.95 1.97
CA ASN A 3 17.72 15.02 3.38
C ASN A 3 18.27 13.84 4.23
N VAL A 4 18.33 12.64 3.65
CA VAL A 4 18.89 11.43 4.29
C VAL A 4 20.41 11.58 4.40
N ASP A 5 21.05 12.04 3.32
CA ASP A 5 22.50 12.25 3.26
C ASP A 5 22.95 13.34 4.25
N ARG A 6 22.17 14.42 4.39
CA ARG A 6 22.46 15.55 5.29
C ARG A 6 22.56 15.13 6.76
N VAL A 7 21.74 14.19 7.19
CA VAL A 7 21.74 13.71 8.58
C VAL A 7 22.58 12.46 8.79
N GLY A 8 23.17 11.90 7.72
CA GLY A 8 23.90 10.64 7.78
C GLY A 8 23.05 9.47 8.27
N LEU A 9 21.77 9.43 7.89
CA LEU A 9 20.85 8.38 8.34
C LEU A 9 21.22 7.06 7.67
N ASP A 10 21.50 6.03 8.46
CA ASP A 10 21.61 4.66 7.97
C ASP A 10 20.22 4.15 7.54
N TRP A 11 20.13 3.59 6.33
CA TRP A 11 18.87 3.07 5.80
C TRP A 11 19.11 1.86 4.89
N ASP A 12 18.14 0.95 4.90
CA ASP A 12 18.14 -0.23 4.05
C ASP A 12 17.05 -0.16 2.99
N LEU A 13 15.83 0.20 3.40
CA LEU A 13 14.64 0.26 2.54
C LEU A 13 13.88 1.56 2.79
N ILE A 14 13.51 2.28 1.73
CA ILE A 14 12.62 3.44 1.81
C ILE A 14 11.44 3.21 0.88
N TYR A 15 10.23 3.08 1.41
CA TYR A 15 9.01 3.08 0.62
C TYR A 15 8.73 4.46 0.04
N VAL A 16 8.45 4.51 -1.27
CA VAL A 16 7.94 5.71 -1.96
C VAL A 16 6.47 5.57 -2.39
N GLY A 17 5.97 4.33 -2.43
CA GLY A 17 4.55 4.02 -2.56
C GLY A 17 4.23 2.69 -1.88
N ARG A 18 3.17 2.66 -1.08
CA ARG A 18 2.67 1.45 -0.42
C ARG A 18 1.23 1.61 0.06
N LYS A 19 0.57 0.49 0.35
CA LYS A 19 -0.71 0.45 1.08
C LYS A 19 -0.43 0.35 2.58
N ARG A 20 -0.91 1.33 3.35
CA ARG A 20 -0.82 1.34 4.81
C ARG A 20 -1.98 0.51 5.36
N LEU A 21 -1.68 -0.56 6.11
CA LEU A 21 -2.73 -1.39 6.70
C LEU A 21 -3.08 -0.98 8.14
N GLN A 22 -2.14 -0.33 8.83
CA GLN A 22 -2.37 0.25 10.15
C GLN A 22 -2.55 1.77 10.04
N VAL A 23 -3.80 2.22 9.92
CA VAL A 23 -4.13 3.67 9.80
C VAL A 23 -4.72 4.28 11.08
N LYS A 24 -4.94 3.48 12.13
CA LYS A 24 -5.55 3.97 13.38
C LYS A 24 -4.66 4.94 14.15
N GLN A 25 -3.35 4.80 14.04
CA GLN A 25 -2.39 5.71 14.65
C GLN A 25 -1.43 6.22 13.57
N PRO A 26 -1.04 7.51 13.63
CA PRO A 26 -0.05 8.04 12.72
C PRO A 26 1.30 7.36 12.98
N GLU A 27 2.02 7.08 11.90
CA GLU A 27 3.39 6.57 11.98
C GLU A 27 4.33 7.62 12.57
N ARG A 28 5.38 7.15 13.23
CA ARG A 28 6.33 8.01 13.92
C ARG A 28 7.32 8.63 12.92
N TRP A 29 7.47 9.94 12.98
CA TRP A 29 8.50 10.68 12.23
C TRP A 29 9.92 10.27 12.60
N VAL A 30 10.80 10.26 11.61
CA VAL A 30 12.24 10.10 11.80
C VAL A 30 12.83 11.42 12.29
N GLU A 31 13.57 11.37 13.40
CA GLU A 31 14.18 12.56 13.97
C GLU A 31 15.20 13.18 13.00
N GLY A 32 15.13 14.51 12.81
CA GLY A 32 16.01 15.23 11.89
C GLY A 32 15.66 15.12 10.40
N VAL A 33 14.71 14.26 10.01
CA VAL A 33 14.29 14.08 8.61
C VAL A 33 12.79 14.29 8.46
N SER A 34 12.41 15.49 8.02
CA SER A 34 11.03 15.96 8.00
C SER A 34 10.10 15.28 6.99
N ASN A 35 10.62 14.40 6.14
CA ASN A 35 9.86 13.72 5.09
C ASN A 35 9.93 12.19 5.19
N LEU A 36 10.38 11.65 6.33
CA LEU A 36 10.44 10.22 6.59
C LEU A 36 9.72 9.85 7.88
N VAL A 37 9.07 8.69 7.84
CA VAL A 37 8.45 8.02 8.98
C VAL A 37 8.94 6.58 9.09
N HIS A 38 8.81 6.01 10.27
CA HIS A 38 8.97 4.57 10.50
C HIS A 38 7.69 3.85 10.04
N PRO A 39 7.74 3.04 8.97
CA PRO A 39 6.56 2.35 8.46
C PRO A 39 6.09 1.30 9.47
N ASP A 40 4.78 1.18 9.60
CA ASP A 40 4.13 0.01 10.22
C ASP A 40 3.80 -1.05 9.14
N TYR A 41 2.95 -2.02 9.48
CA TYR A 41 2.55 -3.09 8.57
C TYR A 41 2.03 -2.53 7.24
N SER A 42 2.62 -3.02 6.15
CA SER A 42 2.53 -2.41 4.83
C SER A 42 2.34 -3.47 3.76
N TYR A 43 1.38 -3.24 2.86
CA TYR A 43 1.16 -4.04 1.67
C TYR A 43 1.48 -3.26 0.40
N TRP A 44 1.47 -3.95 -0.73
CA TRP A 44 1.62 -3.39 -2.06
C TRP A 44 2.89 -2.55 -2.16
N THR A 45 4.04 -3.19 -2.28
CA THR A 45 5.35 -2.53 -2.46
C THR A 45 5.42 -1.80 -3.82
N LEU A 46 4.59 -0.77 -4.04
CA LEU A 46 4.39 -0.07 -5.31
C LEU A 46 5.68 0.57 -5.82
N GLY A 47 6.49 1.08 -4.89
CA GLY A 47 7.83 1.56 -5.21
C GLY A 47 8.66 1.79 -3.98
N TYR A 48 9.96 1.59 -4.12
CA TYR A 48 10.93 1.71 -3.05
C TYR A 48 12.32 2.07 -3.56
N ALA A 49 13.14 2.63 -2.69
CA ALA A 49 14.59 2.64 -2.82
C ALA A 49 15.17 1.55 -1.90
N LEU A 50 16.19 0.83 -2.38
CA LEU A 50 16.87 -0.23 -1.64
C LEU A 50 18.37 0.03 -1.67
N SER A 51 19.00 0.08 -0.50
CA SER A 51 20.46 0.22 -0.39
C SER A 51 21.13 -1.12 -0.68
N LEU A 52 22.41 -1.09 -1.06
CA LEU A 52 23.20 -2.32 -1.25
C LEU A 52 23.27 -3.15 0.04
N GLN A 53 23.35 -2.50 1.20
CA GLN A 53 23.34 -3.17 2.49
C GLN A 53 21.99 -3.83 2.77
N GLY A 54 20.89 -3.11 2.51
CA GLY A 54 19.53 -3.66 2.61
C GLY A 54 19.35 -4.89 1.74
N ALA A 55 19.78 -4.83 0.47
CA ALA A 55 19.75 -5.99 -0.42
C ALA A 55 20.52 -7.19 0.14
N LYS A 56 21.72 -6.97 0.70
CA LYS A 56 22.52 -8.03 1.33
C LYS A 56 21.83 -8.63 2.57
N ARG A 57 21.21 -7.80 3.41
CA ARG A 57 20.43 -8.26 4.59
C ARG A 57 19.25 -9.13 4.17
N LEU A 58 18.48 -8.68 3.17
CA LEU A 58 17.35 -9.44 2.65
C LEU A 58 17.79 -10.80 2.08
N LEU A 59 18.86 -10.84 1.29
CA LEU A 59 19.41 -12.11 0.80
C LEU A 59 19.93 -13.01 1.93
N GLY A 60 20.56 -12.43 2.94
CA GLY A 60 21.08 -13.15 4.13
C GLY A 60 20.00 -13.91 4.90
N ALA A 61 18.75 -13.42 4.88
CA ALA A 61 17.62 -14.05 5.56
C ALA A 61 17.10 -15.34 4.89
N ARG A 62 17.63 -15.67 3.70
CA ARG A 62 17.31 -16.88 2.90
C ARG A 62 15.81 -17.07 2.66
N ALA A 63 15.11 -15.99 2.32
CA ALA A 63 13.66 -15.99 2.12
C ALA A 63 13.18 -16.92 0.99
N LEU A 64 13.98 -17.10 -0.07
CA LEU A 64 13.62 -17.95 -1.21
C LEU A 64 13.32 -19.40 -0.81
N GLY A 65 14.03 -19.94 0.17
CA GLY A 65 13.79 -21.31 0.66
C GLY A 65 12.53 -21.46 1.53
N LYS A 66 11.87 -20.35 1.90
CA LYS A 66 10.68 -20.33 2.76
C LYS A 66 9.41 -19.96 2.01
N MET A 67 9.52 -19.54 0.75
CA MET A 67 8.41 -19.16 -0.14
C MET A 67 7.40 -18.19 0.50
N LEU A 68 7.89 -17.16 1.19
CA LEU A 68 7.04 -16.12 1.76
C LEU A 68 6.81 -15.00 0.72
N PRO A 69 5.56 -14.54 0.48
CA PRO A 69 5.28 -13.39 -0.37
C PRO A 69 6.04 -12.14 0.06
N VAL A 70 6.43 -11.29 -0.89
CA VAL A 70 7.30 -10.14 -0.64
C VAL A 70 6.69 -9.11 0.31
N ASP A 71 5.37 -8.91 0.21
CA ASP A 71 4.58 -8.01 1.05
C ASP A 71 4.42 -8.49 2.48
N GLU A 72 4.59 -9.79 2.74
CA GLU A 72 4.71 -10.33 4.10
C GLU A 72 6.17 -10.37 4.58
N TYR A 73 7.07 -10.67 3.67
CA TYR A 73 8.49 -10.80 3.96
C TYR A 73 9.12 -9.49 4.38
N LEU A 74 8.87 -8.38 3.68
CA LEU A 74 9.47 -7.10 4.03
C LEU A 74 9.07 -6.65 5.46
N PRO A 75 7.78 -6.59 5.84
CA PRO A 75 7.40 -6.26 7.23
C PRO A 75 7.95 -7.19 8.29
N VAL A 76 8.14 -8.49 7.98
CA VAL A 76 8.86 -9.39 8.89
C VAL A 76 10.28 -8.87 9.15
N MET A 77 11.00 -8.48 8.10
CA MET A 77 12.41 -8.07 8.20
C MET A 77 12.66 -6.79 9.00
N PHE A 78 11.65 -5.92 9.17
CA PHE A 78 11.71 -4.73 10.02
C PHE A 78 10.79 -4.81 11.26
N ASN A 79 10.39 -6.02 11.69
CA ASN A 79 9.60 -6.30 12.89
C ASN A 79 8.24 -5.58 12.97
N LYS A 80 7.53 -5.48 11.86
CA LYS A 80 6.19 -4.85 11.77
C LYS A 80 5.13 -5.77 11.16
N HIS A 81 5.37 -7.07 11.19
CA HIS A 81 4.40 -8.06 10.74
C HIS A 81 3.45 -8.46 11.89
N PRO A 82 2.12 -8.56 11.66
CA PRO A 82 1.15 -8.83 12.73
C PRO A 82 1.17 -10.29 13.21
N ARG A 83 1.64 -11.23 12.40
CA ARG A 83 1.69 -12.66 12.74
C ARG A 83 3.06 -13.05 13.28
N GLU A 84 3.12 -13.48 14.54
CA GLU A 84 4.34 -13.96 15.20
C GLU A 84 4.90 -15.24 14.54
N GLU A 85 4.03 -16.11 14.05
CA GLU A 85 4.39 -17.33 13.31
C GLU A 85 5.31 -17.05 12.12
N TYR A 86 5.08 -15.95 11.39
CA TYR A 86 5.90 -15.56 10.24
C TYR A 86 7.21 -14.95 10.71
N MET A 87 7.17 -14.12 11.76
CA MET A 87 8.38 -13.52 12.33
C MET A 87 9.33 -14.57 12.90
N ALA A 88 8.80 -15.64 13.50
CA ALA A 88 9.58 -16.75 14.06
C ALA A 88 10.40 -17.51 13.01
N GLN A 89 10.01 -17.47 11.72
CA GLN A 89 10.77 -18.10 10.65
C GLN A 89 12.07 -17.37 10.31
N PHE A 90 12.29 -16.14 10.80
CA PHE A 90 13.44 -15.32 10.44
C PHE A 90 14.11 -14.76 11.69
N GLU A 91 15.21 -15.34 12.15
CA GLU A 91 15.89 -14.86 13.37
C GLU A 91 16.47 -13.46 13.20
N GLN A 92 17.19 -13.22 12.09
CA GLN A 92 17.77 -11.91 11.78
C GLN A 92 16.75 -11.02 11.06
N ARG A 93 16.22 -10.02 11.77
CA ARG A 93 15.21 -9.04 11.31
C ARG A 93 15.68 -7.62 11.65
N ASP A 94 16.81 -7.22 11.08
CA ASP A 94 17.50 -5.96 11.39
C ASP A 94 17.47 -4.96 10.21
N LEU A 95 16.45 -5.06 9.35
CA LEU A 95 16.28 -4.17 8.21
C LEU A 95 15.84 -2.78 8.68
N LEU A 96 16.62 -1.75 8.36
CA LEU A 96 16.28 -0.35 8.62
C LEU A 96 15.33 0.18 7.55
N ALA A 97 14.03 0.03 7.80
CA ALA A 97 12.98 0.46 6.89
C ALA A 97 12.41 1.85 7.27
N PHE A 98 12.17 2.67 6.24
CA PHE A 98 11.51 3.96 6.33
C PHE A 98 10.45 4.09 5.23
N SER A 99 9.59 5.10 5.34
CA SER A 99 8.63 5.47 4.30
C SER A 99 8.65 6.99 4.14
N VAL A 100 8.50 7.46 2.91
CA VAL A 100 8.27 8.88 2.67
C VAL A 100 6.88 9.28 3.16
N GLU A 101 6.77 10.51 3.65
CA GLU A 101 5.53 11.16 4.03
C GLU A 101 5.56 12.62 3.49
N PRO A 102 4.65 13.00 2.58
CA PRO A 102 3.60 12.16 1.96
C PRO A 102 4.16 11.12 0.98
N LEU A 103 3.38 10.05 0.71
CA LEU A 103 3.71 9.07 -0.34
C LEU A 103 3.81 9.76 -1.71
N LEU A 104 4.71 9.25 -2.56
CA LEU A 104 4.99 9.82 -3.89
C LEU A 104 4.30 9.03 -5.01
N LEU A 105 4.09 7.73 -4.82
CA LEU A 105 3.47 6.85 -5.80
C LEU A 105 2.16 6.28 -5.27
N PHE A 106 1.15 6.29 -6.14
CA PHE A 106 -0.19 5.78 -5.89
C PHE A 106 -0.70 5.07 -7.16
N PRO A 107 -1.54 4.04 -7.02
CA PRO A 107 -2.21 3.45 -8.17
C PRO A 107 -3.18 4.46 -8.80
N THR A 108 -3.47 4.28 -10.09
CA THR A 108 -4.46 5.11 -10.79
C THR A 108 -5.89 4.79 -10.33
N HIS A 109 -6.15 3.53 -10.00
CA HIS A 109 -7.42 3.04 -9.47
C HIS A 109 -7.14 2.04 -8.34
N TYR A 110 -7.88 2.13 -7.25
CA TYR A 110 -7.89 1.15 -6.16
C TYR A 110 -8.93 0.05 -6.41
N THR A 111 -8.75 -1.11 -5.76
CA THR A 111 -9.74 -2.20 -5.78
C THR A 111 -11.13 -1.67 -5.43
N GLY A 112 -12.10 -1.96 -6.29
CA GLY A 112 -13.49 -1.53 -6.15
C GLY A 112 -13.82 -0.14 -6.74
N GLU A 113 -12.83 0.63 -7.20
CA GLU A 113 -13.10 1.87 -7.93
C GLU A 113 -13.57 1.58 -9.38
N PRO A 114 -14.47 2.40 -9.95
CA PRO A 114 -14.85 2.28 -11.35
C PRO A 114 -13.62 2.33 -12.26
N GLY A 115 -13.49 1.37 -13.17
CA GLY A 115 -12.33 1.27 -14.06
C GLY A 115 -11.12 0.54 -13.47
N TYR A 116 -11.18 0.07 -12.21
CA TYR A 116 -10.19 -0.85 -11.68
C TYR A 116 -10.17 -2.16 -12.49
N PHE A 117 -8.97 -2.60 -12.86
CA PHE A 117 -8.73 -3.83 -13.59
C PHE A 117 -7.54 -4.55 -12.97
N SER A 118 -7.68 -5.86 -12.73
CA SER A 118 -6.64 -6.73 -12.21
C SER A 118 -6.71 -8.07 -12.93
N ASP A 119 -5.56 -8.57 -13.36
CA ASP A 119 -5.39 -9.89 -13.96
C ASP A 119 -5.23 -11.01 -12.91
N THR A 120 -4.99 -10.64 -11.65
CA THR A 120 -4.65 -11.56 -10.56
C THR A 120 -5.70 -11.62 -9.45
N GLU A 121 -6.44 -10.54 -9.18
CA GLU A 121 -7.41 -10.49 -8.07
C GLU A 121 -8.57 -11.48 -8.26
N THR A 122 -9.01 -11.71 -9.50
CA THR A 122 -10.11 -12.62 -9.83
C THR A 122 -9.65 -13.90 -10.53
N SER A 123 -8.37 -14.26 -10.40
CA SER A 123 -7.81 -15.47 -11.01
C SER A 123 -8.31 -16.73 -10.29
N THR A 124 -8.89 -17.66 -11.03
CA THR A 124 -9.36 -18.96 -10.50
C THR A 124 -8.19 -19.82 -10.06
N ILE A 125 -8.45 -20.80 -9.19
CA ILE A 125 -7.42 -21.79 -8.83
C ILE A 125 -7.03 -22.54 -10.10
N TRP A 126 -5.73 -22.75 -10.30
CA TRP A 126 -5.22 -23.50 -11.44
C TRP A 126 -5.80 -24.93 -11.37
N ASP A 127 -6.64 -25.27 -12.36
CA ASP A 127 -7.46 -26.50 -12.50
C ASP A 127 -8.92 -26.45 -12.00
N ASP A 128 -9.45 -25.27 -11.64
CA ASP A 128 -10.89 -25.10 -11.37
C ASP A 128 -11.42 -23.72 -11.79
N GLU A 129 -11.69 -23.57 -13.08
CA GLU A 129 -12.32 -22.35 -13.64
C GLU A 129 -13.77 -22.15 -13.16
N ALA A 130 -14.41 -23.15 -12.55
CA ALA A 130 -15.77 -23.05 -12.04
C ALA A 130 -15.84 -22.39 -10.65
N THR A 131 -14.71 -22.30 -9.94
CA THR A 131 -14.64 -21.70 -8.60
C THR A 131 -14.12 -20.26 -8.66
N THR A 132 -15.01 -19.29 -8.50
CA THR A 132 -14.65 -17.87 -8.42
C THR A 132 -13.94 -17.57 -7.08
N THR A 133 -12.78 -16.94 -7.16
CA THR A 133 -11.92 -16.55 -6.03
C THR A 133 -12.05 -15.05 -5.73
N ASP A 134 -13.27 -14.57 -5.52
CA ASP A 134 -13.54 -13.17 -5.12
C ASP A 134 -13.24 -12.95 -3.62
N TRP A 135 -11.99 -13.16 -3.21
CA TRP A 135 -11.58 -13.10 -1.80
C TRP A 135 -11.60 -11.68 -1.23
N ASP A 136 -11.37 -10.66 -2.06
CA ASP A 136 -11.20 -9.28 -1.57
C ASP A 136 -12.49 -8.45 -1.55
N ARG A 137 -13.50 -8.77 -2.37
CA ARG A 137 -14.73 -7.95 -2.50
C ARG A 137 -15.55 -7.83 -1.22
N GLN A 138 -15.49 -8.82 -0.33
CA GLN A 138 -16.25 -8.78 0.94
C GLN A 138 -15.63 -7.85 1.99
N ASN A 139 -14.31 -7.64 1.95
CA ASN A 139 -13.59 -6.77 2.90
C ASN A 139 -13.45 -5.32 2.42
N THR A 140 -13.48 -5.06 1.10
CA THR A 140 -13.28 -3.70 0.55
C THR A 140 -14.43 -2.74 0.83
N GLN A 141 -15.67 -3.22 1.00
CA GLN A 141 -16.81 -2.37 1.38
C GLN A 141 -16.61 -1.64 2.72
N ARG A 142 -15.71 -2.13 3.59
CA ARG A 142 -15.37 -1.47 4.86
C ARG A 142 -14.21 -0.48 4.75
N SER A 143 -13.27 -0.66 3.81
CA SER A 143 -12.08 0.20 3.65
C SER A 143 -12.32 1.42 2.77
N SER A 144 -13.18 1.30 1.74
CA SER A 144 -13.41 2.37 0.75
C SER A 144 -13.97 3.67 1.35
N LYS A 145 -14.62 3.61 2.51
CA LYS A 145 -15.07 4.81 3.24
C LYS A 145 -13.94 5.59 3.93
N GLN A 146 -12.77 4.99 4.15
CA GLN A 146 -11.64 5.63 4.84
C GLN A 146 -10.56 6.10 3.86
N ASP A 147 -10.33 5.40 2.75
CA ASP A 147 -9.25 5.73 1.80
C ASP A 147 -9.53 6.96 0.92
N GLY A 148 -10.79 7.42 0.85
CA GLY A 148 -11.21 8.57 0.05
C GLY A 148 -11.04 9.95 0.70
N GLN A 149 -10.69 10.05 1.99
CA GLN A 149 -10.67 11.34 2.72
C GLN A 149 -9.33 12.08 2.68
N GLY A 150 -8.31 11.54 2.00
CA GLY A 150 -6.94 12.04 2.07
C GLY A 150 -6.37 12.70 0.81
N ARG A 151 -7.16 12.95 -0.25
CA ARG A 151 -6.62 13.61 -1.47
C ARG A 151 -6.32 15.09 -1.20
N PRO A 152 -5.07 15.57 -1.22
CA PRO A 152 -4.81 17.00 -1.32
C PRO A 152 -5.08 17.39 -2.78
N MET A 153 -6.08 18.24 -3.00
CA MET A 153 -6.30 18.86 -4.30
C MET A 153 -5.10 19.79 -4.62
N PRO A 154 -4.53 19.73 -5.83
CA PRO A 154 -3.51 20.71 -6.23
C PRO A 154 -4.14 22.11 -6.30
N PRO A 155 -3.48 23.16 -5.79
CA PRO A 155 -4.06 24.51 -5.81
C PRO A 155 -4.01 25.12 -7.21
N GLY A 156 -5.20 25.48 -7.73
CA GLY A 156 -5.40 26.64 -8.60
C GLY A 156 -5.46 26.39 -10.12
N ILE A 157 -6.68 26.28 -10.65
CA ILE A 157 -7.11 27.08 -11.80
C ILE A 157 -8.52 27.60 -11.47
N ALA A 158 -8.63 28.92 -11.31
CA ALA A 158 -9.91 29.60 -11.12
C ALA A 158 -10.82 29.35 -12.33
N LYS A 159 -12.08 28.96 -12.08
CA LYS A 159 -13.15 29.10 -13.07
C LYS A 159 -14.31 29.84 -12.47
N GLU A 160 -14.54 31.02 -13.02
CA GLU A 160 -15.74 31.83 -12.90
C GLU A 160 -16.97 31.06 -13.39
N GLY A 161 -18.10 31.27 -12.69
CA GLY A 161 -19.45 31.44 -13.26
C GLY A 161 -20.14 30.26 -13.97
N GLY A 162 -21.25 29.80 -13.40
CA GLY A 162 -22.32 29.13 -14.16
C GLY A 162 -23.12 28.13 -13.32
N GLY A 163 -24.44 28.31 -13.23
CA GLY A 163 -25.33 27.58 -12.32
C GLY A 163 -25.76 26.17 -12.78
N VAL A 164 -26.04 25.33 -11.76
CA VAL A 164 -27.11 24.31 -11.50
C VAL A 164 -27.92 23.79 -12.72
N PRO A 165 -28.40 22.52 -12.81
CA PRO A 165 -28.88 21.74 -11.64
C PRO A 165 -28.72 20.20 -11.60
N SER A 166 -28.96 19.70 -10.38
CA SER A 166 -29.12 18.29 -9.97
C SER A 166 -30.32 17.62 -10.65
N PRO A 167 -30.25 16.31 -11.00
CA PRO A 167 -31.43 15.52 -11.29
C PRO A 167 -31.95 14.85 -10.02
N SER A 168 -33.23 15.11 -9.76
CA SER A 168 -34.11 14.44 -8.81
C SER A 168 -34.47 13.01 -9.25
N SER A 169 -34.78 12.21 -8.24
CA SER A 169 -35.41 10.89 -8.21
C SER A 169 -36.68 10.69 -9.06
N ALA A 170 -36.82 9.46 -9.58
CA ALA A 170 -38.03 8.70 -10.03
C ALA A 170 -37.73 8.05 -11.41
N SER A 171 -38.12 6.83 -11.78
CA SER A 171 -38.97 5.79 -11.22
C SER A 171 -38.76 4.51 -12.04
N ASN A 172 -39.06 3.36 -11.45
CA ASN A 172 -39.17 2.04 -12.09
C ASN A 172 -39.92 2.06 -13.44
N GLN A 173 -39.38 1.37 -14.45
CA GLN A 173 -40.15 0.45 -15.29
C GLN A 173 -39.24 -0.53 -16.03
N ARG A 174 -39.60 -1.81 -15.92
CA ARG A 174 -39.10 -2.95 -16.68
C ARG A 174 -39.58 -2.83 -18.14
N ASP A 175 -38.78 -3.28 -19.10
CA ASP A 175 -39.13 -4.46 -19.89
C ASP A 175 -37.96 -4.90 -20.79
N GLU A 176 -37.90 -6.21 -20.94
CA GLU A 176 -36.94 -7.01 -21.69
C GLU A 176 -37.21 -6.96 -23.21
N LEU A 177 -36.15 -7.19 -23.98
CA LEU A 177 -36.16 -7.99 -25.21
C LEU A 177 -34.87 -8.81 -25.26
#